data_AF-C8PPT8-F1
#
_entry.id   AF-C8PPT8-F1
#
_cell.length_a   1.000
_cell.length_b   1.000
_cell.length_c   1.000
_cell.angle_alpha   90.00
_cell.angle_beta   90.00
_cell.angle_gamma   90.00
#
_symmetry.space_group_name_H-M   'P 1'
#
loop_
_entity.id
_entity.type
_entity.pdbx_description
1 polymer ?
#
loop_
_entity_poly.entity_id
_entity_poly.type
_entity_poly.pdbx_seq_one_letter_code
_entity_poly.pdbx_strand_id
1 'polypeptide(L)'
;MSAADIPLYKRLVEEAKKEADFPVYFGFECEWSPRHRSWFKDELLGRYGADYLVFGSHWFPLNGEFKYIASVTEKRLLRTYIDFTIEGMKSGIYKFLAHPDLFLSGIHSIDADCLACADALIDAANDLGMPLEINGYGLIKSKVQRDYGEDYQYPVAAFWKRAAQKDARIICNADAHQIEQVLAGVQNGIEYAEELGISVLDAAEALGFAHA
;
A
#
# COMPACT_ATOMS: atom_id res chain seq x y z
N MET A 1 -13.80 -3.50 10.50
CA MET A 1 -14.51 -4.80 10.61
C MET A 1 -14.02 -5.53 11.86
N SER A 2 -14.89 -6.22 12.60
CA SER A 2 -14.44 -7.04 13.74
C SER A 2 -14.07 -8.46 13.29
N ALA A 3 -13.28 -9.19 14.09
CA ALA A 3 -12.93 -10.58 13.77
C ALA A 3 -14.16 -11.52 13.71
N ALA A 4 -15.25 -11.15 14.40
CA ALA A 4 -16.50 -11.91 14.38
C ALA A 4 -17.22 -11.83 13.02
N ASP A 5 -16.94 -10.81 12.20
CA ASP A 5 -17.57 -10.60 10.90
C ASP A 5 -16.86 -11.37 9.77
N ILE A 6 -15.66 -11.90 10.01
CA ILE A 6 -14.86 -12.59 8.98
C ILE A 6 -15.63 -13.75 8.32
N PRO A 7 -16.37 -14.63 9.05
CA PRO A 7 -17.16 -15.68 8.41
C PRO A 7 -18.26 -15.14 7.48
N LEU A 8 -18.86 -13.98 7.80
CA LEU A 8 -19.83 -13.34 6.93
C LEU A 8 -19.14 -12.78 5.69
N TYR A 9 -18.06 -12.02 5.86
CA TYR A 9 -17.28 -11.46 4.76
C TYR A 9 -16.82 -12.55 3.78
N LYS A 10 -16.23 -13.65 4.30
CA LYS A 10 -15.83 -14.79 3.47
C LYS A 10 -17.00 -15.34 2.65
N ARG A 11 -18.15 -15.56 3.28
CA ARG A 11 -19.33 -16.09 2.58
C ARG A 11 -19.76 -15.18 1.43
N LEU A 12 -19.79 -13.87 1.66
CA LEU A 12 -20.17 -12.88 0.63
C LEU A 12 -19.17 -12.87 -0.54
N VAL A 13 -17.87 -13.00 -0.27
CA VAL A 13 -16.86 -13.11 -1.34
C VAL A 13 -17.02 -14.42 -2.11
N GLU A 14 -17.28 -15.54 -1.44
CA GLU A 14 -17.52 -16.83 -2.10
C GLU A 14 -18.83 -16.87 -2.90
N GLU A 15 -19.84 -16.09 -2.50
CA GLU A 15 -21.04 -15.88 -3.30
C GLU A 15 -20.71 -15.03 -4.55
N ALA A 16 -19.98 -13.93 -4.40
CA ALA A 16 -19.53 -13.10 -5.52
C ALA A 16 -18.65 -13.90 -6.51
N LYS A 17 -17.75 -14.77 -6.03
CA LYS A 17 -16.94 -15.68 -6.86
C LYS A 17 -17.76 -16.57 -7.79
N LYS A 18 -19.01 -16.91 -7.45
CA LYS A 18 -19.88 -17.77 -8.27
C LYS A 18 -20.61 -17.01 -9.37
N GLU A 19 -20.83 -15.72 -9.17
CA GLU A 19 -21.58 -14.86 -10.09
C GLU A 19 -20.67 -14.09 -11.04
N ALA A 20 -19.42 -13.82 -10.65
CA ALA A 20 -18.45 -13.10 -11.46
C ALA A 20 -17.90 -13.96 -12.61
N ASP A 21 -17.71 -13.34 -13.77
CA ASP A 21 -17.03 -13.89 -14.94
C ASP A 21 -15.50 -13.63 -14.92
N PHE A 22 -15.00 -13.03 -13.84
CA PHE A 22 -13.59 -12.75 -13.58
C PHE A 22 -13.15 -13.29 -12.21
N PRO A 23 -11.83 -13.49 -11.98
CA PRO A 23 -11.32 -13.98 -10.71
C PRO A 23 -11.63 -13.00 -9.58
N VAL A 24 -12.25 -13.49 -8.52
CA VAL A 24 -12.48 -12.76 -7.27
C VAL A 24 -11.63 -13.42 -6.18
N TYR A 25 -10.99 -12.61 -5.34
CA TYR A 25 -10.10 -13.09 -4.27
C TYR A 25 -10.57 -12.55 -2.91
N PHE A 26 -10.44 -13.39 -1.88
CA PHE A 26 -10.74 -13.08 -0.49
C PHE A 26 -9.47 -12.58 0.19
N GLY A 27 -9.35 -11.26 0.36
CA GLY A 27 -8.15 -10.63 0.91
C GLY A 27 -8.43 -9.62 2.01
N PHE A 28 -7.37 -9.09 2.61
CA PHE A 28 -7.44 -8.07 3.65
C PHE A 28 -6.33 -7.06 3.48
N GLU A 29 -6.62 -5.78 3.72
CA GLU A 29 -5.59 -4.81 4.06
C GLU A 29 -5.35 -4.84 5.57
N CYS A 30 -4.08 -4.98 5.95
CA CYS A 30 -3.68 -5.20 7.33
C CYS A 30 -2.51 -4.32 7.74
N GLU A 31 -2.55 -3.84 8.97
CA GLU A 31 -1.40 -3.22 9.65
C GLU A 31 -0.31 -4.25 9.94
N TRP A 32 0.89 -3.76 10.28
CA TRP A 32 1.93 -4.58 10.90
C TRP A 32 1.85 -4.48 12.42
N SER A 33 1.95 -5.63 13.07
CA SER A 33 2.13 -5.71 14.52
C SER A 33 2.93 -6.97 14.86
N PRO A 34 4.17 -6.85 15.36
CA PRO A 34 4.98 -8.01 15.72
C PRO A 34 4.26 -8.94 16.71
N ARG A 35 3.47 -8.36 17.61
CA ARG A 35 2.67 -9.08 18.61
C ARG A 35 1.52 -9.90 18.00
N HIS A 36 1.03 -9.49 16.84
CA HIS A 36 -0.11 -10.14 16.16
C HIS A 36 0.32 -10.86 14.87
N ARG A 37 1.62 -11.06 14.64
CA ARG A 37 2.14 -11.75 13.45
C ARG A 37 1.48 -13.13 13.24
N SER A 38 1.36 -13.92 14.31
CA SER A 38 0.70 -15.24 14.25
C SER A 38 -0.79 -15.11 13.95
N TRP A 39 -1.45 -14.04 14.39
CA TRP A 39 -2.85 -13.83 14.04
C TRP A 39 -3.02 -13.58 12.53
N PHE A 40 -2.21 -12.71 11.92
CA PHE A 40 -2.25 -12.51 10.47
C PHE A 40 -1.95 -13.81 9.70
N LYS A 41 -0.93 -14.56 10.13
CA LYS A 41 -0.48 -15.77 9.44
C LYS A 41 -1.39 -16.97 9.68
N ASP A 42 -1.61 -17.34 10.93
CA ASP A 42 -2.24 -18.60 11.29
C ASP A 42 -3.77 -18.46 11.27
N GLU A 43 -4.30 -17.26 11.56
CA GLU A 43 -5.75 -17.03 11.55
C GLU A 43 -6.25 -16.56 10.18
N LEU A 44 -5.79 -15.40 9.66
CA LEU A 44 -6.32 -14.88 8.40
C LEU A 44 -5.94 -15.77 7.21
N LEU A 45 -4.64 -16.01 7.00
CA LEU A 45 -4.17 -16.86 5.89
C LEU A 45 -4.46 -18.35 6.17
N GLY A 46 -4.20 -18.83 7.39
CA GLY A 46 -4.39 -20.24 7.74
C GLY A 46 -5.87 -20.65 7.93
N ARG A 47 -6.46 -20.27 9.07
CA ARG A 47 -7.81 -20.73 9.45
C ARG A 47 -8.92 -20.20 8.55
N TYR A 48 -8.90 -18.91 8.24
CA TYR A 48 -9.93 -18.28 7.41
C TYR A 48 -9.66 -18.50 5.92
N GLY A 49 -8.43 -18.80 5.52
CA GLY A 49 -8.08 -19.09 4.14
C GLY A 49 -8.12 -17.85 3.25
N ALA A 50 -7.62 -16.71 3.75
CA ALA A 50 -7.42 -15.52 2.93
C ALA A 50 -6.44 -15.84 1.78
N ASP A 51 -6.80 -15.43 0.58
CA ASP A 51 -5.99 -15.59 -0.63
C ASP A 51 -4.73 -14.69 -0.56
N TYR A 52 -4.84 -13.53 0.09
CA TYR A 52 -3.73 -12.60 0.29
C TYR A 52 -3.96 -11.59 1.42
N LEU A 53 -2.86 -11.00 1.89
CA LEU A 53 -2.85 -9.82 2.74
C LEU A 53 -2.10 -8.68 2.04
N VAL A 54 -2.66 -7.49 2.09
CA VAL A 54 -2.04 -6.22 1.69
C VAL A 54 -1.45 -5.56 2.93
N PHE A 55 -0.24 -5.00 2.82
CA PHE A 55 0.35 -4.26 3.91
C PHE A 55 -0.06 -2.79 3.85
N GLY A 56 -1.05 -2.40 4.65
CA GLY A 56 -1.40 -1.01 4.90
C GLY A 56 -0.63 -0.49 6.11
N SER A 57 0.57 0.07 5.90
CA SER A 57 1.44 0.55 7.00
C SER A 57 1.00 1.92 7.50
N HIS A 58 -0.19 2.02 8.08
CA HIS A 58 -0.77 3.30 8.50
C HIS A 58 -0.32 3.73 9.89
N TRP A 59 -0.19 2.78 10.81
CA TRP A 59 0.08 3.05 12.22
C TRP A 59 1.39 2.42 12.67
N PHE A 60 2.19 3.18 13.42
CA PHE A 60 3.41 2.66 14.03
C PHE A 60 3.49 3.03 15.52
N PRO A 61 4.12 2.17 16.34
CA PRO A 61 4.26 2.42 17.78
C PRO A 61 5.30 3.51 18.03
N LEU A 62 4.93 4.52 18.83
CA LEU A 62 5.83 5.57 19.29
C LEU A 62 5.47 5.95 20.73
N ASN A 63 6.42 5.81 21.65
CA ASN A 63 6.28 6.20 23.07
C ASN A 63 5.03 5.62 23.77
N GLY A 64 4.67 4.36 23.45
CA GLY A 64 3.52 3.68 24.06
C GLY A 64 2.17 3.96 23.39
N GLU A 65 2.14 4.78 22.34
CA GLU A 65 0.95 5.06 21.53
C GLU A 65 1.14 4.59 20.08
N PHE A 66 0.05 4.54 19.32
CA PHE A 66 0.10 4.38 17.86
C PHE A 66 -0.06 5.74 17.18
N LYS A 67 0.84 6.06 16.26
CA LYS A 67 0.78 7.29 15.46
C LYS A 67 0.37 6.98 14.04
N TYR A 68 -0.57 7.76 13.51
CA TYR A 68 -0.98 7.69 12.12
C TYR A 68 0.08 8.38 11.27
N ILE A 69 0.70 7.65 10.35
CA ILE A 69 1.87 8.14 9.65
C ILE A 69 1.58 9.41 8.81
N ALA A 70 0.40 9.51 8.21
CA ALA A 70 0.06 10.67 7.37
C ALA A 70 -0.05 11.99 8.17
N SER A 71 -0.20 11.94 9.50
CA SER A 71 -0.22 13.12 10.38
C SER A 71 1.12 13.44 11.02
N VAL A 72 2.14 12.60 10.82
CA VAL A 72 3.50 12.82 11.36
C VAL A 72 4.29 13.71 10.41
N THR A 73 4.57 14.94 10.84
CA THR A 73 5.39 15.90 10.08
C THR A 73 6.82 16.03 10.61
N GLU A 74 7.10 15.42 11.76
CA GLU A 74 8.40 15.50 12.41
C GLU A 74 9.40 14.52 11.75
N LYS A 75 10.22 15.03 10.84
CA LYS A 75 11.11 14.24 9.97
C LYS A 75 12.00 13.23 10.70
N ARG A 76 12.47 13.54 11.92
CA ARG A 76 13.30 12.61 12.71
C ARG A 76 12.57 11.30 13.07
N LEU A 77 11.23 11.30 13.06
CA LEU A 77 10.41 10.12 13.34
C LEU A 77 10.20 9.23 12.11
N LEU A 78 10.46 9.74 10.90
CA LEU A 78 10.24 8.98 9.66
C LEU A 78 11.14 7.74 9.63
N ARG A 79 12.40 7.84 10.08
CA ARG A 79 13.29 6.67 10.14
C ARG A 79 12.73 5.56 11.04
N THR A 80 12.18 5.91 12.20
CA THR A 80 11.51 4.93 13.08
C THR A 80 10.32 4.27 12.40
N TYR A 81 9.52 5.03 11.65
CA TYR A 81 8.44 4.46 10.85
C TYR A 81 8.96 3.53 9.75
N ILE A 82 9.94 3.96 8.96
CA ILE A 82 10.50 3.17 7.86
C ILE A 82 11.10 1.87 8.37
N ASP A 83 11.86 1.89 9.47
CA ASP A 83 12.39 0.67 10.09
C ASP A 83 11.28 -0.30 10.50
N PHE A 84 10.19 0.23 11.08
CA PHE A 84 9.02 -0.56 11.47
C PHE A 84 8.26 -1.13 10.27
N THR A 85 8.11 -0.35 9.20
CA THR A 85 7.50 -0.82 7.94
C THR A 85 8.38 -1.91 7.32
N ILE A 86 9.70 -1.73 7.24
CA ILE A 86 10.62 -2.74 6.70
C ILE A 86 10.59 -4.02 7.53
N GLU A 87 10.43 -3.94 8.86
CA GLU A 87 10.21 -5.13 9.71
C GLU A 87 8.95 -5.90 9.27
N GLY A 88 7.85 -5.18 9.02
CA GLY A 88 6.61 -5.76 8.51
C GLY A 88 6.76 -6.39 7.14
N MET A 89 7.47 -5.74 6.21
CA MET A 89 7.78 -6.29 4.89
C MET A 89 8.58 -7.60 4.99
N LYS A 90 9.61 -7.63 5.85
CA LYS A 90 10.46 -8.81 6.11
C LYS A 90 9.74 -9.97 6.76
N SER A 91 8.52 -9.77 7.28
CA SER A 91 7.72 -10.85 7.85
C SER A 91 7.31 -11.91 6.81
N GLY A 92 7.26 -11.52 5.52
CA GLY A 92 6.95 -12.38 4.37
C GLY A 92 5.47 -12.76 4.24
N ILE A 93 4.56 -12.12 4.98
CA ILE A 93 3.13 -12.48 4.98
C ILE A 93 2.27 -11.63 4.03
N TYR A 94 2.81 -10.51 3.56
CA TYR A 94 2.08 -9.55 2.71
C TYR A 94 2.48 -9.70 1.25
N LYS A 95 1.53 -9.45 0.36
CA LYS A 95 1.71 -9.56 -1.09
C LYS A 95 2.27 -8.30 -1.74
N PHE A 96 1.93 -7.13 -1.21
CA PHE A 96 2.43 -5.83 -1.65
C PHE A 96 2.27 -4.78 -0.53
N LEU A 97 2.96 -3.65 -0.66
CA LEU A 97 2.84 -2.49 0.24
C LEU A 97 1.90 -1.45 -0.36
N ALA A 98 0.76 -1.22 0.31
CA ALA A 98 -0.21 -0.19 -0.09
C ALA A 98 0.38 1.21 0.16
N HIS A 99 0.13 2.14 -0.77
CA HIS A 99 0.53 3.57 -0.72
C HIS A 99 1.81 3.82 0.12
N PRO A 100 2.98 3.32 -0.30
CA PRO A 100 4.22 3.33 0.50
C PRO A 100 4.73 4.73 0.82
N ASP A 101 4.25 5.74 0.11
CA ASP A 101 4.61 7.15 0.21
C ASP A 101 3.65 7.96 1.09
N LEU A 102 2.68 7.31 1.74
CA LEU A 102 1.75 7.95 2.68
C LEU A 102 2.46 8.75 3.79
N PHE A 103 3.69 8.35 4.15
CA PHE A 103 4.52 9.09 5.12
C PHE A 103 4.95 10.49 4.69
N LEU A 104 4.83 10.80 3.40
CA LEU A 104 5.10 12.12 2.84
C LEU A 104 3.84 13.00 2.75
N SER A 105 2.66 12.48 3.12
CA SER A 105 1.37 13.17 2.97
C SER A 105 1.34 14.55 3.62
N GLY A 106 1.87 14.68 4.84
CA GLY A 106 1.91 15.95 5.56
C GLY A 106 3.20 16.78 5.37
N ILE A 107 4.16 16.31 4.57
CA ILE A 107 5.51 16.90 4.50
C ILE A 107 5.59 17.96 3.40
N HIS A 108 5.57 19.26 3.76
CA HIS A 108 5.67 20.34 2.76
C HIS A 108 6.99 20.36 1.99
N SER A 109 8.11 20.13 2.68
CA SER A 109 9.46 20.19 2.12
C SER A 109 10.09 18.80 2.08
N ILE A 110 10.19 18.23 0.88
CA ILE A 110 10.82 16.93 0.65
C ILE A 110 12.33 17.13 0.54
N ASP A 111 13.05 16.89 1.63
CA ASP A 111 14.50 17.06 1.72
C ASP A 111 15.27 15.73 1.62
N ALA A 112 16.59 15.79 1.76
CA ALA A 112 17.46 14.63 1.68
C ALA A 112 17.11 13.52 2.71
N ASP A 113 16.62 13.86 3.90
CA ASP A 113 16.20 12.87 4.90
C ASP A 113 14.92 12.14 4.46
N CYS A 114 13.98 12.87 3.87
CA CYS A 114 12.76 12.28 3.30
C CYS A 114 13.10 11.33 2.13
N LEU A 115 14.01 11.77 1.25
CA LEU A 115 14.44 10.95 0.11
C LEU A 115 15.24 9.72 0.57
N ALA A 116 16.06 9.82 1.61
CA ALA A 116 16.74 8.67 2.19
C ALA A 116 15.77 7.65 2.80
N CYS A 117 14.68 8.12 3.43
CA CYS A 117 13.59 7.26 3.92
C CYS A 117 12.86 6.56 2.77
N ALA A 118 12.53 7.29 1.70
CA ALA A 118 11.94 6.72 0.49
C ALA A 118 12.86 5.66 -0.12
N ASP A 119 14.15 5.98 -0.25
CA ASP A 119 15.16 5.07 -0.80
C ASP A 119 15.27 3.78 -0.01
N ALA A 120 15.35 3.85 1.31
CA ALA A 120 15.44 2.67 2.17
C ALA A 120 14.22 1.75 2.02
N LEU A 121 13.02 2.34 1.89
CA LEU A 121 11.79 1.59 1.71
C LEU A 121 11.71 0.93 0.33
N ILE A 122 12.10 1.65 -0.72
CA ILE A 122 12.16 1.14 -2.10
C ILE A 122 13.21 0.01 -2.21
N ASP A 123 14.39 0.20 -1.61
CA ASP A 123 15.45 -0.82 -1.63
C ASP A 123 15.00 -2.09 -0.92
N ALA A 124 14.34 -1.96 0.24
CA ALA A 124 13.76 -3.10 0.93
C ALA A 124 12.67 -3.80 0.10
N ALA A 125 11.84 -3.04 -0.63
CA ALA A 125 10.82 -3.62 -1.51
C ALA A 125 11.47 -4.43 -2.63
N ASN A 126 12.53 -3.90 -3.25
CA ASN A 126 13.29 -4.58 -4.29
C ASN A 126 13.98 -5.85 -3.78
N ASP A 127 14.67 -5.77 -2.63
CA ASP A 127 15.35 -6.90 -2.00
C ASP A 127 14.38 -8.05 -1.68
N LEU A 128 13.14 -7.71 -1.32
CA LEU A 128 12.09 -8.66 -0.99
C LEU A 128 11.24 -9.08 -2.21
N GLY A 129 11.46 -8.45 -3.37
CA GLY A 129 10.61 -8.60 -4.55
C GLY A 129 9.15 -8.19 -4.30
N MET A 130 8.89 -7.29 -3.34
CA MET A 130 7.56 -6.85 -2.95
C MET A 130 7.09 -5.70 -3.85
N PRO A 131 5.93 -5.82 -4.53
CA PRO A 131 5.35 -4.71 -5.27
C PRO A 131 4.95 -3.52 -4.39
N LEU A 132 5.03 -2.33 -4.97
CA LEU A 132 4.63 -1.04 -4.40
C LEU A 132 3.38 -0.52 -5.13
N GLU A 133 2.37 -0.10 -4.38
CA GLU A 133 1.09 0.34 -4.95
C GLU A 133 1.01 1.86 -5.14
N ILE A 134 0.82 2.30 -6.38
CA ILE A 134 0.22 3.61 -6.66
C ILE A 134 -1.27 3.51 -6.33
N ASN A 135 -1.68 4.19 -5.28
CA ASN A 135 -3.04 4.11 -4.74
C ASN A 135 -3.92 5.20 -5.36
N GLY A 136 -4.93 4.78 -6.12
CA GLY A 136 -5.84 5.63 -6.87
C GLY A 136 -6.76 6.50 -6.01
N TYR A 137 -7.04 6.10 -4.77
CA TYR A 137 -7.82 6.91 -3.84
C TYR A 137 -7.09 8.21 -3.46
N GLY A 138 -5.76 8.18 -3.45
CA GLY A 138 -4.93 9.37 -3.28
C GLY A 138 -5.13 10.43 -4.37
N LEU A 139 -5.37 10.00 -5.61
CA LEU A 139 -5.49 10.87 -6.79
C LEU A 139 -6.82 11.64 -6.86
N ILE A 140 -7.84 11.21 -6.10
CA ILE A 140 -9.12 11.93 -6.02
C ILE A 140 -9.20 12.87 -4.82
N LYS A 141 -8.15 12.90 -3.97
CA LYS A 141 -8.06 13.83 -2.84
C LYS A 141 -7.58 15.20 -3.29
N SER A 142 -7.88 16.20 -2.47
CA SER A 142 -7.33 17.54 -2.66
C SER A 142 -5.81 17.50 -2.67
N LYS A 143 -5.23 18.16 -3.68
CA LYS A 143 -3.79 18.40 -3.75
C LYS A 143 -3.32 19.35 -2.66
N VAL A 144 -2.02 19.32 -2.41
CA VAL A 144 -1.32 20.14 -1.43
C VAL A 144 -0.24 20.97 -2.12
N GLN A 145 0.04 22.13 -1.54
CA GLN A 145 1.20 22.93 -1.95
C GLN A 145 2.46 22.38 -1.28
N ARG A 146 3.50 22.17 -2.07
CA ARG A 146 4.86 21.83 -1.61
C ARG A 146 5.84 22.89 -2.13
N ASP A 147 7.09 22.84 -1.68
CA ASP A 147 8.14 23.80 -2.08
C ASP A 147 8.37 23.83 -3.60
N TYR A 148 8.10 22.72 -4.29
CA TYR A 148 8.30 22.58 -5.74
C TYR A 148 7.02 22.75 -6.58
N GLY A 149 5.88 23.04 -5.95
CA GLY A 149 4.60 23.18 -6.65
C GLY A 149 3.46 22.38 -6.02
N GLU A 150 2.34 22.34 -6.75
CA GLU A 150 1.17 21.55 -6.40
C GLU A 150 1.45 20.05 -6.62
N ASP A 151 1.07 19.21 -5.66
CA ASP A 151 1.24 17.75 -5.73
C ASP A 151 0.12 17.04 -4.96
N TYR A 152 -0.01 15.73 -5.09
CA TYR A 152 -0.94 14.95 -4.28
C TYR A 152 -0.39 14.75 -2.85
N GLN A 153 -1.30 14.45 -1.92
CA GLN A 153 -0.94 13.98 -0.59
C GLN A 153 -0.22 12.64 -0.69
N TYR A 154 -0.77 11.75 -1.51
CA TYR A 154 -0.19 10.54 -2.07
C TYR A 154 -1.01 10.27 -3.35
N PRO A 155 -0.44 9.78 -4.45
CA PRO A 155 0.97 9.50 -4.66
C PRO A 155 1.85 10.77 -4.79
N VAL A 156 2.98 10.83 -4.07
CA VAL A 156 3.94 11.95 -4.08
C VAL A 156 4.98 11.75 -5.17
N ALA A 157 5.03 12.67 -6.14
CA ALA A 157 5.85 12.51 -7.35
C ALA A 157 7.34 12.28 -7.06
N ALA A 158 7.87 12.88 -5.99
CA ALA A 158 9.25 12.70 -5.57
C ALA A 158 9.57 11.24 -5.16
N PHE A 159 8.63 10.53 -4.54
CA PHE A 159 8.80 9.11 -4.19
C PHE A 159 8.80 8.25 -5.45
N TRP A 160 7.77 8.41 -6.29
CA TRP A 160 7.56 7.55 -7.45
C TRP A 160 8.62 7.69 -8.54
N LYS A 161 9.16 8.90 -8.73
CA LYS A 161 10.33 9.10 -9.61
C LYS A 161 11.55 8.31 -9.13
N ARG A 162 11.76 8.19 -7.81
CA ARG A 162 12.85 7.37 -7.25
C ARG A 162 12.55 5.88 -7.37
N ALA A 163 11.31 5.48 -7.10
CA ALA A 163 10.88 4.09 -7.26
C ALA A 163 11.13 3.61 -8.70
N ALA A 164 10.78 4.42 -9.70
CA ALA A 164 11.05 4.13 -11.11
C ALA A 164 12.56 4.11 -11.44
N GLN A 165 13.35 5.06 -10.93
CA GLN A 165 14.81 5.07 -11.12
C GLN A 165 15.53 3.85 -10.52
N LYS A 166 14.89 3.20 -9.53
CA LYS A 166 15.39 2.02 -8.84
C LYS A 166 14.73 0.73 -9.35
N ASP A 167 14.05 0.78 -10.49
CA ASP A 167 13.38 -0.36 -11.11
C ASP A 167 12.42 -1.10 -10.16
N ALA A 168 11.72 -0.34 -9.31
CA ALA A 168 10.74 -0.92 -8.39
C ALA A 168 9.62 -1.63 -9.15
N ARG A 169 9.12 -2.73 -8.56
CA ARG A 169 7.90 -3.39 -9.04
C ARG A 169 6.69 -2.56 -8.64
N ILE A 170 6.07 -1.88 -9.60
CA ILE A 170 4.99 -0.93 -9.33
C ILE A 170 3.67 -1.48 -9.87
N ILE A 171 2.61 -1.41 -9.06
CA ILE A 171 1.24 -1.77 -9.44
C ILE A 171 0.31 -0.59 -9.16
N CYS A 172 -0.87 -0.58 -9.79
CA CYS A 172 -1.90 0.43 -9.56
C CYS A 172 -3.19 -0.24 -9.06
N ASN A 173 -3.75 0.26 -7.96
CA ASN A 173 -5.06 -0.17 -7.46
C ASN A 173 -5.89 1.05 -7.05
N ALA A 174 -7.20 0.88 -6.95
CA ALA A 174 -8.11 2.01 -6.70
C ALA A 174 -8.26 2.42 -5.24
N ASP A 175 -8.12 1.49 -4.28
CA ASP A 175 -8.54 1.70 -2.87
C ASP A 175 -9.97 2.28 -2.78
N ALA A 176 -10.84 1.67 -3.59
CA ALA A 176 -12.19 2.15 -3.82
C ALA A 176 -13.08 1.89 -2.61
N HIS A 177 -13.66 2.96 -2.09
CA HIS A 177 -14.67 2.90 -1.04
C HIS A 177 -16.10 3.05 -1.59
N GLN A 178 -16.23 3.28 -2.90
CA GLN A 178 -17.49 3.37 -3.65
C GLN A 178 -17.34 2.63 -4.98
N ILE A 179 -18.42 2.06 -5.52
CA ILE A 179 -18.38 1.17 -6.69
C ILE A 179 -17.84 1.89 -7.94
N GLU A 180 -18.21 3.15 -8.12
CA GLU A 180 -17.82 3.98 -9.27
C GLU A 180 -16.31 4.23 -9.31
N GLN A 181 -15.61 4.06 -8.18
CA GLN A 181 -14.17 4.28 -8.06
C GLN A 181 -13.34 3.04 -8.38
N VAL A 182 -13.94 1.86 -8.51
CA VAL A 182 -13.19 0.59 -8.68
C VAL A 182 -12.33 0.62 -9.93
N LEU A 183 -12.91 0.91 -11.10
CA LEU A 183 -12.15 0.97 -12.36
C LEU A 183 -11.50 2.34 -12.56
N ALA A 184 -12.22 3.42 -12.22
CA ALA A 184 -11.72 4.78 -12.40
C ALA A 184 -10.46 5.05 -11.55
N GLY A 185 -10.39 4.54 -10.32
CA GLY A 185 -9.22 4.70 -9.46
C GLY A 185 -7.98 3.99 -10.00
N VAL A 186 -8.13 2.77 -10.56
CA VAL A 186 -7.03 2.05 -11.22
C VAL A 186 -6.55 2.85 -12.43
N GLN A 187 -7.48 3.29 -13.28
CA GLN A 187 -7.16 4.06 -14.49
C GLN A 187 -6.42 5.37 -14.15
N ASN A 188 -6.88 6.11 -13.15
CA ASN A 188 -6.18 7.32 -12.67
C ASN A 188 -4.74 6.99 -12.23
N GLY A 189 -4.54 5.86 -11.54
CA GLY A 189 -3.21 5.40 -11.12
C GLY A 189 -2.28 5.11 -12.29
N ILE A 190 -2.80 4.47 -13.34
CA ILE A 190 -2.06 4.17 -14.58
C ILE A 190 -1.70 5.48 -15.30
N GLU A 191 -2.65 6.40 -15.47
CA GLU A 191 -2.40 7.69 -16.11
C GLU A 191 -1.34 8.51 -15.36
N TYR A 192 -1.42 8.55 -14.02
CA TYR A 192 -0.39 9.19 -13.19
C TYR A 192 1.00 8.56 -13.40
N ALA A 193 1.07 7.23 -13.50
CA ALA A 193 2.32 6.54 -13.78
C ALA A 193 2.87 6.88 -15.18
N GLU A 194 2.02 6.89 -16.20
CA GLU A 194 2.37 7.24 -17.58
C GLU A 194 2.90 8.68 -17.70
N GLU A 195 2.25 9.64 -17.03
CA GLU A 195 2.69 11.05 -16.99
C GLU A 195 4.10 11.19 -16.40
N LEU A 196 4.47 10.31 -15.48
CA LEU A 196 5.80 10.27 -14.86
C LEU A 196 6.79 9.35 -15.60
N GLY A 197 6.38 8.69 -16.68
CA GLY A 197 7.19 7.73 -17.43
C GLY A 197 7.49 6.44 -16.66
N ILE A 198 6.58 6.04 -15.76
CA ILE A 198 6.72 4.87 -14.89
C ILE A 198 6.06 3.66 -15.55
N SER A 199 6.81 2.56 -15.66
CA SER A 199 6.25 1.28 -16.10
C SER A 199 5.52 0.60 -14.95
N VAL A 200 4.28 0.18 -15.18
CA VAL A 200 3.45 -0.52 -14.20
C VAL A 200 3.28 -1.98 -14.62
N LEU A 201 3.20 -2.86 -13.63
CA LEU A 201 2.89 -4.28 -13.80
C LEU A 201 1.39 -4.48 -13.68
N ASP A 202 0.86 -5.48 -14.38
CA ASP A 202 -0.46 -6.01 -14.07
C ASP A 202 -0.48 -6.52 -12.63
N ALA A 203 -1.50 -6.12 -11.86
CA ALA A 203 -1.56 -6.47 -10.45
C ALA A 203 -1.75 -7.99 -10.25
N ALA A 204 -2.55 -8.66 -11.09
CA ALA A 204 -2.73 -10.11 -10.97
C ALA A 204 -1.41 -10.84 -11.28
N GLU A 205 -0.69 -10.44 -12.33
CA GLU A 205 0.63 -10.98 -12.67
C GLU A 205 1.63 -10.77 -11.53
N ALA A 206 1.72 -9.54 -11.01
CA ALA A 206 2.68 -9.18 -9.96
C ALA A 206 2.49 -10.01 -8.69
N LEU A 207 1.24 -10.40 -8.39
CA LEU A 207 0.85 -11.16 -7.21
C LEU A 207 0.80 -12.68 -7.42
N GLY A 208 0.94 -13.13 -8.68
CA GLY A 208 0.84 -14.54 -9.07
C GLY A 208 -0.59 -15.07 -9.02
N PHE A 209 -1.57 -14.21 -9.27
CA PHE A 209 -2.97 -14.58 -9.41
C PHE A 209 -3.27 -15.10 -10.82
N ALA A 210 -4.38 -15.82 -10.96
CA ALA A 210 -4.81 -16.32 -12.25
C ALA A 210 -5.35 -15.17 -13.11
N HIS A 211 -5.03 -15.21 -14.41
CA HIS A 211 -5.69 -14.38 -15.41
C HIS A 211 -6.96 -15.11 -15.89
N ALA A 212 -8.04 -14.37 -16.15
CA ALA A 212 -9.17 -14.87 -16.93
C ALA A 212 -8.83 -14.94 -18.41
#